data_AF-A0A378CCR9-F1
#
_entry.id   AF-A0A378CCR9-F1
#
_cell.length_a   1.000
_cell.length_b   1.000
_cell.length_c   1.000
_cell.angle_alpha   90.00
_cell.angle_beta   90.00
_cell.angle_gamma   90.00
#
_symmetry.space_group_name_H-M   'P 1'
#
loop_
_entity.id
_entity.type
_entity.pdbx_description
1 polymer ?
#
loop_
_entity_poly.entity_id
_entity_poly.type
_entity_poly.pdbx_seq_one_letter_code
_entity_poly.pdbx_strand_id
1 'polypeptide(L)'
;MPEADKKQRLYILQERINQQAMAWSRRMLGTVQRILVEGTSRKNIMELSGRTENNRVVNFEGTPDLVGKFVDVEIVDVYTNSLRGKIVRTEAEMGLRIAESPESVIARTRKENDLGVGIYQP
;
A
#
# COMPACT_ATOMS: atom_id res chain seq x y z
N MET A 1 27.06 -17.60 -26.74
CA MET A 1 26.71 -16.16 -26.79
C MET A 1 27.88 -15.35 -26.26
N PRO A 2 28.52 -14.53 -27.11
CA PRO A 2 29.47 -13.50 -26.70
C PRO A 2 28.93 -12.63 -25.55
N GLU A 3 29.83 -12.09 -24.71
CA GLU A 3 29.45 -11.24 -23.58
C GLU A 3 28.73 -9.95 -24.03
N ALA A 4 29.17 -9.37 -25.14
CA ALA A 4 28.55 -8.18 -25.74
C ALA A 4 27.07 -8.42 -26.08
N ASP A 5 26.75 -9.55 -26.71
CA ASP A 5 25.36 -9.88 -27.06
C ASP A 5 24.48 -10.11 -25.83
N LYS A 6 25.04 -10.71 -24.76
CA LYS A 6 24.32 -10.88 -23.49
C LYS A 6 24.01 -9.53 -22.85
N LYS A 7 24.98 -8.60 -22.84
CA LYS A 7 24.80 -7.23 -22.33
C LYS A 7 23.77 -6.45 -23.16
N GLN A 8 23.82 -6.56 -24.48
CA GLN A 8 22.85 -5.92 -25.37
C GLN A 8 21.42 -6.43 -25.11
N ARG A 9 21.23 -7.76 -24.96
CA ARG A 9 19.92 -8.34 -24.64
C ARG A 9 19.42 -7.89 -23.27
N LEU A 10 20.29 -7.86 -22.26
CA LEU A 10 19.94 -7.38 -20.92
C LEU A 10 19.50 -5.91 -20.96
N TYR A 11 20.22 -5.06 -21.70
CA TYR A 11 19.87 -3.65 -21.86
C TYR A 11 18.48 -3.49 -22.49
N ILE A 12 18.21 -4.19 -23.60
CA ILE A 12 16.90 -4.15 -24.27
C ILE A 12 15.78 -4.61 -23.34
N LEU A 13 16.03 -5.67 -22.55
CA LEU A 13 15.06 -6.18 -21.58
C LEU A 13 14.79 -5.15 -20.48
N GLN A 14 15.84 -4.58 -19.89
CA GLN A 14 15.72 -3.59 -18.83
C GLN A 14 14.97 -2.35 -19.31
N GLU A 15 15.24 -1.90 -20.54
CA GLU A 15 14.57 -0.76 -21.16
C GLU A 15 13.06 -1.03 -21.33
N ARG A 16 12.67 -2.21 -21.81
CA ARG A 16 11.25 -2.59 -21.90
C ARG A 16 10.57 -2.63 -20.54
N ILE A 17 11.23 -3.19 -19.53
CA ILE A 17 10.71 -3.23 -18.14
C ILE A 17 10.48 -1.81 -17.63
N ASN A 18 11.44 -0.90 -17.84
CA ASN A 18 11.33 0.49 -17.42
C ASN A 18 10.17 1.21 -18.12
N GLN A 19 9.98 0.98 -19.42
CA GLN A 19 8.87 1.55 -20.19
C GLN A 19 7.51 1.07 -19.68
N GLN A 20 7.37 -0.25 -19.43
CA GLN A 20 6.15 -0.83 -18.88
C GLN A 20 5.87 -0.33 -17.46
N ALA A 21 6.90 -0.29 -16.61
CA ALA A 21 6.80 0.25 -15.26
C ALA A 21 6.34 1.71 -15.31
N MET A 22 6.95 2.56 -16.14
CA MET A 22 6.56 3.96 -16.26
C MET A 22 5.12 4.12 -16.78
N ALA A 23 4.72 3.33 -17.80
CA ALA A 23 3.36 3.35 -18.31
C ALA A 23 2.33 2.98 -17.22
N TRP A 24 2.65 1.99 -16.37
CA TRP A 24 1.79 1.63 -15.25
C TRP A 24 1.75 2.73 -14.18
N SER A 25 2.88 3.38 -13.87
CA SER A 25 2.92 4.53 -12.96
C SER A 25 1.98 5.64 -13.43
N ARG A 26 2.02 5.95 -14.74
CA ARG A 26 1.21 7.02 -15.34
C ARG A 26 -0.29 6.73 -15.27
N ARG A 27 -0.70 5.47 -15.37
CA ARG A 27 -2.11 5.07 -15.19
C ARG A 27 -2.62 5.25 -13.77
N MET A 28 -1.73 5.33 -12.79
CA MET A 28 -2.11 5.60 -11.39
C MET A 28 -2.35 7.09 -11.13
N LEU A 29 -1.93 8.00 -12.03
CA LEU A 29 -2.16 9.43 -11.88
C LEU A 29 -3.65 9.75 -11.79
N GLY A 30 -4.05 10.55 -10.81
CA GLY A 30 -5.45 10.91 -10.53
C GLY A 30 -6.27 9.80 -9.85
N THR A 31 -5.68 8.65 -9.56
CA THR A 31 -6.36 7.59 -8.81
C THR A 31 -6.08 7.71 -7.31
N VAL A 32 -7.02 7.26 -6.49
CA VAL A 32 -6.82 7.09 -5.05
C VAL A 32 -6.25 5.71 -4.79
N GLN A 33 -5.12 5.66 -4.09
CA GLN A 33 -4.40 4.45 -3.77
C GLN A 33 -4.29 4.33 -2.25
N ARG A 34 -4.57 3.15 -1.73
CA ARG A 34 -4.27 2.83 -0.33
C ARG A 34 -2.80 2.50 -0.19
N ILE A 35 -2.14 3.14 0.78
CA ILE A 35 -0.73 2.91 1.08
C ILE A 35 -0.53 2.62 2.56
N LEU A 36 0.46 1.76 2.84
CA LEU A 36 1.01 1.62 4.19
C LEU A 36 2.13 2.65 4.35
N VAL A 37 2.04 3.50 5.37
CA VAL A 37 3.09 4.50 5.66
C VAL A 37 4.25 3.84 6.38
N GLU A 38 5.46 3.93 5.81
CA GLU A 38 6.66 3.27 6.36
C GLU A 38 7.51 4.21 7.21
N GLY A 39 7.53 5.52 6.90
CA GLY A 39 8.41 6.47 7.58
C GLY A 39 8.51 7.82 6.85
N THR A 40 9.56 8.57 7.15
CA THR A 40 9.90 9.82 6.44
C THR A 40 10.48 9.53 5.05
N SER A 41 10.30 10.46 4.12
CA SER A 41 10.90 10.36 2.80
C SER A 41 12.42 10.51 2.87
N ARG A 42 13.14 9.70 2.08
CA ARG A 42 14.60 9.77 1.99
C ARG A 42 15.11 11.12 1.50
N LYS A 43 14.31 11.84 0.69
CA LYS A 43 14.72 13.10 0.05
C LYS A 43 14.27 14.34 0.82
N ASN A 44 13.19 14.25 1.61
CA ASN A 44 12.63 15.37 2.33
C ASN A 44 12.08 14.88 3.66
N ILE A 45 12.64 15.38 4.77
CA ILE A 45 12.23 15.00 6.14
C ILE A 45 10.81 15.49 6.43
N MET A 46 10.34 16.52 5.73
CA MET A 46 8.99 17.08 5.87
C MET A 46 7.92 16.25 5.14
N GLU A 47 8.32 15.27 4.34
CA GLU A 47 7.42 14.35 3.64
C GLU A 47 7.48 12.96 4.27
N LEU A 48 6.36 12.24 4.22
CA LEU A 48 6.29 10.83 4.54
C LEU A 48 6.38 9.99 3.28
N SER A 49 6.79 8.75 3.46
CA SER A 49 6.88 7.72 2.44
C SER A 49 6.03 6.53 2.84
N GLY A 50 5.21 6.05 1.91
CA GLY A 50 4.48 4.80 2.05
C GLY A 50 4.53 3.97 0.78
N ARG A 51 3.99 2.76 0.85
CA ARG A 51 3.93 1.83 -0.28
C ARG A 51 2.51 1.42 -0.62
N THR A 52 2.22 1.43 -1.90
CA THR A 52 0.99 0.84 -2.47
C THR A 52 1.06 -0.69 -2.47
N GLU A 53 -0.07 -1.34 -2.73
CA GLU A 53 -0.17 -2.80 -2.87
C GLU A 53 0.74 -3.37 -3.97
N ASN A 54 0.99 -2.62 -5.04
CA ASN A 54 1.93 -2.98 -6.09
C ASN A 54 3.39 -2.56 -5.78
N ASN A 55 3.70 -2.34 -4.50
CA ASN A 55 5.02 -2.06 -3.94
C ASN A 55 5.69 -0.78 -4.51
N ARG A 56 4.91 0.21 -4.93
CA ARG A 56 5.43 1.51 -5.38
C ARG A 56 5.53 2.48 -4.23
N VAL A 57 6.64 3.22 -4.20
CA VAL A 57 6.86 4.28 -3.21
C VAL A 57 6.01 5.49 -3.57
N VAL A 58 5.27 5.99 -2.58
CA VAL A 58 4.52 7.25 -2.67
C VAL A 58 5.03 8.19 -1.60
N ASN A 59 5.49 9.37 -2.01
CA ASN A 59 5.84 10.46 -1.10
C ASN A 59 4.67 11.45 -1.00
N PHE A 60 4.37 11.90 0.21
CA PHE A 60 3.26 12.83 0.45
C PHE A 60 3.53 13.65 1.71
N GLU A 61 2.90 14.81 1.80
CA GLU A 61 2.94 15.65 3.01
C GLU A 61 2.01 15.07 4.07
N GLY A 62 2.48 14.98 5.31
CA GLY A 62 1.72 14.39 6.40
C GLY A 62 2.46 14.44 7.73
N THR A 63 1.79 14.04 8.79
CA THR A 63 2.30 14.07 10.16
C THR A 63 2.89 12.71 10.58
N PRO A 64 4.01 12.68 11.34
CA PRO A 64 4.70 11.41 11.68
C PRO A 64 3.86 10.36 12.42
N ASP A 65 2.72 10.73 13.02
CA ASP A 65 1.78 9.80 13.65
C ASP A 65 1.07 8.86 12.67
N LEU A 66 1.19 9.11 11.37
CA LEU A 66 0.66 8.24 10.31
C LEU A 66 1.54 7.01 10.04
N VAL A 67 2.79 6.98 10.51
CA VAL A 67 3.70 5.85 10.30
C VAL A 67 3.11 4.56 10.88
N GLY A 68 3.12 3.48 10.12
CA GLY A 68 2.54 2.18 10.49
C GLY A 68 1.01 2.09 10.34
N LYS A 69 0.37 3.10 9.73
CA LYS A 69 -1.06 3.12 9.43
C LYS A 69 -1.31 3.04 7.93
N PHE A 70 -2.52 2.61 7.56
CA PHE A 70 -2.99 2.75 6.19
C PHE A 70 -3.60 4.12 5.95
N VAL A 71 -3.24 4.75 4.83
CA VAL A 71 -3.83 6.01 4.38
C VAL A 71 -4.21 5.89 2.92
N ASP A 72 -5.31 6.53 2.53
CA ASP A 72 -5.69 6.67 1.14
C ASP A 72 -5.11 7.98 0.61
N VAL A 73 -4.35 7.91 -0.48
CA VAL A 73 -3.70 9.05 -1.12
C VAL A 73 -4.13 9.16 -2.58
N GLU A 74 -4.43 10.37 -3.04
CA GLU A 74 -4.58 10.67 -4.46
C GLU A 74 -3.21 10.86 -5.07
N ILE A 75 -2.90 10.15 -6.15
CA ILE A 75 -1.64 10.32 -6.88
C ILE A 75 -1.72 11.57 -7.76
N VAL A 76 -0.91 12.57 -7.44
CA VAL A 76 -0.90 13.86 -8.14
C VAL A 76 0.26 14.02 -9.11
N ASP A 77 1.34 13.26 -8.92
CA ASP A 77 2.51 13.30 -9.81
C ASP A 77 3.22 11.95 -9.89
N VAL A 78 3.91 11.73 -11.01
CA VAL A 78 4.59 10.46 -11.33
C VAL A 78 6.05 10.74 -11.70
N TYR A 79 6.97 10.12 -10.97
CA TYR A 79 8.40 10.09 -11.26
C TYR A 79 8.84 8.68 -11.68
N THR A 80 10.10 8.54 -12.10
CA THR A 80 10.66 7.28 -12.63
C THR A 80 10.43 6.09 -11.70
N ASN A 81 10.70 6.25 -10.40
CA ASN A 81 10.66 5.17 -9.41
C ASN A 81 9.80 5.50 -8.18
N SER A 82 9.02 6.57 -8.23
CA SER A 82 8.18 7.01 -7.12
C SER A 82 7.00 7.80 -7.62
N LEU A 83 5.95 7.83 -6.82
CA LEU A 83 4.78 8.66 -7.01
C LEU A 83 4.80 9.78 -5.97
N ARG A 84 4.10 10.87 -6.25
CA ARG A 84 3.76 11.88 -5.25
C ARG A 84 2.25 11.91 -5.08
N GLY A 85 1.81 11.97 -3.83
CA GLY A 85 0.40 11.94 -3.49
C GLY A 85 -0.01 13.03 -2.52
N LYS A 86 -1.32 13.19 -2.37
CA LYS A 86 -1.97 14.00 -1.33
C LYS A 86 -2.90 13.11 -0.53
N ILE A 87 -2.93 13.30 0.79
CA ILE A 87 -3.81 12.53 1.68
C ILE A 87 -5.27 12.85 1.35
N VAL A 88 -6.08 11.81 1.23
CA VAL A 88 -7.54 11.89 1.07
C VAL A 88 -8.24 11.39 2.33
N ARG A 89 -7.80 10.26 2.89
CA ARG A 89 -8.33 9.68 4.13
C ARG A 89 -7.23 9.02 4.96
N THR A 90 -7.37 9.11 6.26
CA THR A 90 -6.54 8.43 7.27
C THR A 90 -7.21 7.16 7.76
N GLU A 91 -6.43 6.28 8.40
CA GLU A 91 -6.92 5.03 8.98
C GLU A 91 -8.12 5.21 9.93
N ALA A 92 -8.13 6.30 10.70
CA ALA A 92 -9.19 6.64 11.64
C ALA A 92 -10.53 6.88 10.94
N GLU A 93 -10.50 7.53 9.77
CA GLU A 93 -11.69 7.80 8.95
C GLU A 93 -12.18 6.54 8.22
N MET A 94 -11.32 5.55 8.04
CA MET A 94 -11.64 4.29 7.36
C MET A 94 -12.17 3.19 8.30
N GLY A 95 -12.02 3.34 9.62
CA GLY A 95 -12.48 2.33 10.59
C GLY A 95 -11.77 0.98 10.47
N LEU A 96 -10.52 0.94 9.96
CA LEU A 96 -9.80 -0.31 9.69
C LEU A 96 -9.37 -1.05 10.96
N ARG A 97 -9.19 -0.34 12.07
CA ARG A 97 -8.87 -0.90 13.38
C ARG A 97 -10.07 -0.71 14.29
N ILE A 98 -11.05 -1.61 14.17
CA ILE A 98 -12.07 -1.76 15.20
C ILE A 98 -11.36 -2.45 16.37
N ALA A 99 -11.22 -1.74 17.49
CA ALA A 99 -10.77 -2.36 18.74
C ALA A 99 -11.87 -3.32 19.20
N GLU A 100 -11.86 -4.54 18.67
CA GLU A 100 -12.71 -5.62 19.16
C GLU A 100 -12.12 -6.10 20.50
N SER A 101 -12.91 -6.01 21.57
CA SER A 101 -12.55 -6.65 22.82
C SER A 101 -12.42 -8.16 22.59
N PRO A 102 -11.54 -8.88 23.31
CA PRO A 102 -11.47 -10.35 23.24
C PRO A 102 -12.85 -11.00 23.39
N GLU A 103 -13.73 -10.42 24.22
CA GLU A 103 -15.13 -10.83 24.38
C GLU A 103 -15.94 -10.71 23.08
N SER A 104 -15.82 -9.59 22.35
CA SER A 104 -16.52 -9.40 21.07
C SER A 104 -16.04 -10.36 19.97
N VAL A 105 -14.75 -10.71 19.97
CA VAL A 105 -14.17 -11.72 19.06
C VAL A 105 -14.69 -13.12 19.41
N ILE A 106 -14.74 -13.48 20.70
CA ILE A 106 -15.24 -14.77 21.19
C ILE A 106 -16.74 -14.92 20.91
N ALA A 107 -17.54 -13.87 21.16
CA ALA A 107 -18.99 -13.86 20.94
C ALA A 107 -19.38 -14.09 19.46
N ARG A 108 -18.55 -13.66 18.50
CA ARG A 108 -18.77 -13.92 17.07
C ARG A 108 -18.46 -15.37 16.67
N THR A 109 -17.57 -16.02 17.42
CA THR A 109 -16.99 -17.33 17.05
C THR A 109 -17.74 -18.50 17.71
N ARG A 110 -18.37 -18.29 18.87
CA ARG A 110 -19.22 -19.31 19.54
C ARG A 110 -20.70 -18.99 19.39
N LYS A 111 -21.40 -19.74 18.55
CA LYS A 111 -22.85 -20.00 18.73
C LYS A 111 -23.00 -21.30 19.51
N GLU A 112 -22.72 -21.25 20.80
CA GLU A 112 -23.01 -22.33 21.73
C GLU A 112 -24.40 -22.08 22.34
N ASN A 113 -25.19 -23.14 22.50
CA ASN A 113 -26.49 -23.12 23.16
C ASN A 113 -26.23 -23.11 24.69
N ASP A 114 -27.28 -22.98 25.51
CA ASP A 114 -27.20 -23.00 26.99
C ASP A 114 -26.48 -24.22 27.61
N LEU A 115 -26.16 -25.24 26.80
CA LEU A 115 -25.44 -26.46 27.17
C LEU A 115 -23.96 -26.49 26.72
N GLY A 116 -23.44 -25.42 26.12
CA GLY A 116 -22.03 -25.32 25.70
C GLY A 116 -21.66 -26.17 24.47
N VAL A 117 -22.65 -26.64 23.69
CA VAL A 117 -22.44 -27.44 22.47
C VAL A 117 -22.66 -26.56 21.25
N GLY A 118 -21.71 -26.57 20.29
CA GLY A 118 -21.84 -25.82 19.04
C GLY A 118 -22.91 -26.41 18.13
N ILE A 119 -23.82 -25.58 17.62
CA ILE A 119 -24.84 -26.01 16.64
C ILE A 119 -24.16 -26.27 15.30
N TYR A 120 -24.10 -27.53 14.90
CA TYR A 120 -23.86 -27.91 13.51
C TYR A 120 -25.19 -27.86 12.76
N GLN A 121 -25.25 -27.07 11.68
CA GLN A 121 -26.40 -27.01 10.78
C GLN A 121 -25.91 -27.45 9.39
N PRO A 122 -26.44 -28.55 8.83
CA PRO A 122 -25.95 -29.14 7.57
C PRO A 122 -26.19 -28.26 6.35
#